data_AF-A0A7X8A2U2-F1
#
_entry.id   AF-A0A7X8A2U2-F1
#
_cell.length_a   1.000
_cell.length_b   1.000
_cell.length_c   1.000
_cell.angle_alpha   90.00
_cell.angle_beta   90.00
_cell.angle_gamma   90.00
#
_symmetry.space_group_name_H-M   'P 1'
#
loop_
_entity.id
_entity.type
_entity.pdbx_description
1 polymer ?
#
loop_
_entity_poly.entity_id
_entity_poly.type
_entity_poly.pdbx_seq_one_letter_code
_entity_poly.pdbx_strand_id
1 'polypeptide(L)'
;MLILAGTPIGNLKDITQRAIDAFSSCDAVFCEDTRRTLALLSSLGISKKVFRYNDHIPSSLVQAMNMLRQGLKICLVTDAGMPCISDPGWKLVREALKENIEIDVLPGPSSALCVLAGSGFPCDNFTFLGFLPRSEGKIFKKLRTALSSGYPVVFYESPQRIKKFFISASKELPSVNFVLARELTKTYQQWIRGNPKEIIDLIGEKEILGEITVAAWEDKKTEKEEKKKIIFVCAGNTCRSVMAERYAKKIFPEGIEVSSAGIWVSSDTKVPKEVFEALQTEGIDRFEHIPRQLNKKDMEESELVLCMTEKQKEILDSFFPEYSEKIFQISFFAGLGRADIQDPWGQNRDFYLMTFKTVKNCVKGALEKIIIKNI
;
A
#
# COMPACT_ATOMS: atom_id res chain seq x y z
N MET A 1 39.59 12.38 4.80
CA MET A 1 38.17 12.68 4.52
C MET A 1 37.71 11.84 3.33
N LEU A 2 36.54 11.22 3.42
CA LEU A 2 35.92 10.47 2.32
C LEU A 2 34.79 11.30 1.71
N ILE A 3 34.85 11.53 0.40
CA ILE A 3 33.80 12.24 -0.34
C ILE A 3 33.06 11.24 -1.23
N LEU A 4 31.74 11.16 -1.12
CA LEU A 4 30.89 10.40 -2.04
C LEU A 4 30.34 11.35 -3.10
N ALA A 5 30.63 11.11 -4.37
CA ALA A 5 30.20 11.98 -5.45
C ALA A 5 29.47 11.19 -6.54
N GLY A 6 28.27 11.65 -6.90
CA GLY A 6 27.52 11.09 -8.01
C GLY A 6 28.12 11.47 -9.37
N THR A 7 28.16 10.52 -10.30
CA THR A 7 28.61 10.74 -11.70
C THR A 7 27.42 10.80 -12.65
N PRO A 8 27.55 11.43 -13.83
CA PRO A 8 26.51 11.42 -14.85
C PRO A 8 25.96 10.03 -15.18
N ILE A 9 24.65 9.92 -15.39
CA ILE A 9 23.98 8.68 -15.82
C ILE A 9 23.79 8.58 -17.34
N GLY A 10 24.36 9.51 -18.10
CA GLY A 10 24.26 9.53 -19.56
C GLY A 10 24.67 10.86 -20.19
N ASN A 11 24.36 11.99 -19.55
CA ASN A 11 24.71 13.32 -20.03
C ASN A 11 25.77 13.99 -19.14
N LEU A 12 26.93 14.31 -19.71
CA LEU A 12 28.02 14.97 -18.99
C LEU A 12 27.60 16.27 -18.27
N LYS A 13 26.56 16.96 -18.76
CA LYS A 13 26.04 18.20 -18.15
C LYS A 13 25.32 17.98 -16.82
N ASP A 14 24.99 16.74 -16.45
CA ASP A 14 24.31 16.43 -15.19
C ASP A 14 25.28 16.37 -14.00
N ILE A 15 26.59 16.44 -14.24
CA ILE A 15 27.56 16.53 -13.15
C ILE A 15 27.40 17.87 -12.42
N THR A 16 27.48 17.83 -11.08
CA THR A 16 27.37 19.05 -10.28
C THR A 16 28.71 19.77 -10.18
N GLN A 17 28.67 21.10 -10.03
CA GLN A 17 29.89 21.88 -9.79
C GLN A 17 30.64 21.40 -8.54
N ARG A 18 29.93 21.05 -7.46
CA ARG A 18 30.54 20.50 -6.24
C ARG A 18 31.30 19.19 -6.50
N ALA A 19 30.82 18.33 -7.39
CA ALA A 19 31.54 17.11 -7.75
C ALA A 19 32.83 17.43 -8.53
N ILE A 20 32.78 18.38 -9.47
CA ILE A 20 33.97 18.87 -10.20
C ILE A 20 35.01 19.45 -9.23
N ASP A 21 34.58 20.27 -8.28
CA ASP A 21 35.45 20.87 -7.27
C ASP A 21 36.08 19.81 -6.34
N ALA A 22 35.29 18.79 -5.96
CA ALA A 22 35.77 17.66 -5.16
C ALA A 22 36.80 16.82 -5.93
N PHE A 23 36.56 16.52 -7.21
CA PHE A 23 37.53 15.83 -8.06
C PHE A 23 38.82 16.64 -8.20
N SER A 24 38.72 17.96 -8.32
CA SER A 24 39.88 18.84 -8.45
C SER A 24 40.69 18.95 -7.16
N SER A 25 40.05 18.88 -5.99
CA SER A 25 40.69 19.06 -4.68
C SER A 25 41.09 17.78 -3.96
N CYS A 26 40.56 16.60 -4.35
CA CYS A 26 40.95 15.33 -3.73
C CYS A 26 42.35 14.86 -4.15
N ASP A 27 42.95 13.99 -3.34
CA ASP A 27 44.24 13.35 -3.60
C ASP A 27 44.11 12.17 -4.57
N ALA A 28 42.97 11.46 -4.54
CA ALA A 28 42.68 10.34 -5.43
C ALA A 28 41.18 10.06 -5.58
N VAL A 29 40.84 9.41 -6.70
CA VAL A 29 39.49 8.93 -7.00
C VAL A 29 39.47 7.40 -6.95
N PHE A 30 38.49 6.83 -6.26
CA PHE A 30 38.19 5.40 -6.23
C PHE A 30 36.91 5.15 -7.02
N CYS A 31 36.93 4.17 -7.93
CA CYS A 31 35.81 3.91 -8.86
C CYS A 31 35.72 2.43 -9.25
N GLU A 32 34.60 2.02 -9.86
CA GLU A 32 34.43 0.63 -10.33
C GLU A 32 35.24 0.33 -11.61
N ASP A 33 35.08 1.14 -12.67
CA ASP A 33 35.88 1.09 -13.89
C ASP A 33 36.76 2.34 -14.03
N THR A 34 38.08 2.14 -13.94
CA THR A 34 39.07 3.22 -14.03
C THR A 34 39.09 3.86 -15.41
N ARG A 35 38.78 3.13 -16.49
CA ARG A 35 38.78 3.66 -17.86
C ARG A 35 37.65 4.67 -18.05
N ARG A 36 36.46 4.36 -17.54
CA ARG A 36 35.28 5.25 -17.58
C ARG A 36 35.53 6.53 -16.78
N THR A 37 36.03 6.36 -15.57
CA THR A 37 36.31 7.50 -14.67
C THR A 37 37.44 8.39 -15.23
N LEU A 38 38.50 7.81 -15.80
CA LEU A 38 39.56 8.58 -16.47
C LEU A 38 39.04 9.37 -17.67
N ALA A 39 38.15 8.78 -18.48
CA ALA A 39 37.52 9.49 -19.58
C ALA A 39 36.65 10.67 -19.09
N LEU A 40 35.87 10.48 -18.02
CA LEU A 40 35.10 11.54 -17.38
C LEU A 40 36.02 12.68 -16.90
N LEU A 41 37.05 12.36 -16.10
CA LEU A 41 37.98 13.37 -15.58
C LEU A 41 38.69 14.13 -16.71
N SER A 42 39.11 13.42 -17.76
CA SER A 42 39.71 14.03 -18.95
C SER A 42 38.76 15.01 -19.64
N SER A 43 37.48 14.65 -19.79
CA SER A 43 36.47 15.55 -20.37
C SER A 43 36.22 16.82 -19.56
N LEU A 44 36.56 16.79 -18.27
CA LEU A 44 36.46 17.93 -17.35
C LEU A 44 37.79 18.70 -17.22
N GLY A 45 38.85 18.27 -17.92
CA GLY A 45 40.19 18.86 -17.78
C GLY A 45 40.88 18.55 -16.44
N ILE A 46 40.46 17.50 -15.74
CA ILE A 46 40.96 17.11 -14.43
C ILE A 46 41.92 15.92 -14.55
N SER A 47 43.09 16.03 -13.92
CA SER A 47 44.06 14.93 -13.81
C SER A 47 44.22 14.51 -12.35
N LYS A 48 43.90 13.25 -12.04
CA LYS A 48 43.99 12.65 -10.70
C LYS A 48 44.41 11.19 -10.77
N LYS A 49 44.97 10.68 -9.66
CA LYS A 49 45.19 9.25 -9.47
C LYS A 49 43.84 8.55 -9.33
N VAL A 50 43.62 7.52 -10.15
CA VAL A 50 42.36 6.75 -10.15
C VAL A 50 42.67 5.31 -9.73
N PHE A 51 41.95 4.82 -8.74
CA PHE A 51 42.09 3.45 -8.21
C PHE A 51 40.79 2.69 -8.39
N ARG A 52 40.92 1.39 -8.66
CA ARG A 52 39.76 0.51 -8.70
C ARG A 52 39.27 0.19 -7.28
N TYR A 53 37.98 0.30 -7.05
CA TYR A 53 37.32 -0.09 -5.81
C TYR A 53 36.18 -1.07 -6.08
N ASN A 54 36.11 -2.14 -5.29
CA ASN A 54 35.00 -3.08 -5.34
C ASN A 54 34.82 -3.77 -3.99
N ASP A 55 33.59 -3.85 -3.49
CA ASP A 55 33.27 -4.44 -2.18
C ASP A 55 33.58 -5.95 -2.09
N HIS A 56 33.79 -6.63 -3.22
CA HIS A 56 34.21 -8.03 -3.30
C HIS A 56 35.73 -8.21 -3.33
N ILE A 57 36.51 -7.12 -3.40
CA ILE A 57 37.98 -7.16 -3.44
C ILE A 57 38.52 -6.55 -2.14
N PRO A 58 38.90 -7.37 -1.15
CA PRO A 58 39.34 -6.88 0.16
C PRO A 58 40.53 -5.91 0.10
N SER A 59 41.47 -6.12 -0.83
CA SER A 59 42.64 -5.25 -0.99
C SER A 59 42.26 -3.82 -1.40
N SER A 60 41.16 -3.62 -2.13
CA SER A 60 40.71 -2.28 -2.54
C SER A 60 40.20 -1.46 -1.35
N LEU A 61 39.52 -2.11 -0.40
CA LEU A 61 39.11 -1.51 0.87
C LEU A 61 40.31 -1.14 1.73
N VAL A 62 41.27 -2.05 1.87
CA VAL A 62 42.51 -1.80 2.63
C VAL A 62 43.27 -0.60 2.04
N GLN A 63 43.39 -0.54 0.72
CA GLN A 63 44.05 0.55 0.02
C GLN A 63 43.36 1.90 0.29
N ALA A 64 42.04 1.98 0.13
CA ALA A 64 41.27 3.20 0.38
C ALA A 64 41.37 3.65 1.85
N MET A 65 41.22 2.72 2.80
CA MET A 65 41.33 3.01 4.23
C MET A 65 42.74 3.48 4.63
N ASN A 66 43.79 2.90 4.05
CA ASN A 66 45.16 3.34 4.32
C ASN A 66 45.40 4.79 3.89
N MET A 67 44.85 5.21 2.74
CA MET A 67 44.93 6.61 2.31
C MET A 67 44.16 7.53 3.26
N LEU A 68 42.95 7.13 3.66
CA LEU A 68 42.15 7.90 4.62
C LEU A 68 42.84 8.06 5.98
N ARG A 69 43.47 7.00 6.50
CA ARG A 69 44.25 7.01 7.76
C ARG A 69 45.48 7.91 7.71
N GLN A 70 46.04 8.13 6.51
CA GLN A 70 47.13 9.09 6.29
C GLN A 70 46.64 10.54 6.25
N GLY A 71 45.35 10.79 6.42
CA GLY A 71 44.75 12.13 6.35
C GLY A 71 44.41 12.58 4.93
N LEU A 72 44.58 11.72 3.93
CA LEU A 72 44.28 12.07 2.54
C LEU A 72 42.76 12.22 2.32
N LYS A 73 42.42 13.08 1.36
CA LYS A 73 41.06 13.29 0.85
C LYS A 73 40.86 12.43 -0.38
N ILE A 74 39.92 11.49 -0.32
CA ILE A 74 39.59 10.63 -1.48
C ILE A 74 38.14 10.82 -1.89
N CYS A 75 37.88 10.76 -3.20
CA CYS A 75 36.54 10.74 -3.77
C CYS A 75 36.19 9.29 -4.16
N LEU A 76 35.09 8.76 -3.66
CA LEU A 76 34.48 7.52 -4.14
C LEU A 76 33.37 7.87 -5.13
N VAL A 77 33.43 7.24 -6.31
CA VAL A 77 32.45 7.36 -7.39
C VAL A 77 32.04 5.98 -7.90
N THR A 78 30.93 5.92 -8.61
CA THR A 78 30.51 4.75 -9.40
C THR A 78 30.59 5.09 -10.89
N ASP A 79 30.42 4.09 -11.75
CA ASP A 79 30.41 4.25 -13.20
C ASP A 79 29.31 5.22 -13.66
N ALA A 80 28.16 5.22 -12.99
CA ALA A 80 27.04 6.11 -13.27
C ALA A 80 26.14 6.28 -12.04
N GLY A 81 25.82 7.53 -11.68
CA GLY A 81 24.90 7.83 -10.59
C GLY A 81 25.59 7.87 -9.22
N MET A 82 24.84 7.56 -8.17
CA MET A 82 25.27 7.72 -6.78
C MET A 82 25.98 6.46 -6.25
N PRO A 83 27.25 6.54 -5.79
CA PRO A 83 27.94 5.40 -5.20
C PRO A 83 27.19 4.85 -3.97
N CYS A 84 27.44 3.58 -3.64
CA CYS A 84 26.73 2.79 -2.61
C CYS A 84 25.28 2.38 -2.95
N ILE A 85 24.60 3.04 -3.90
CA ILE A 85 23.19 2.76 -4.21
C ILE A 85 23.09 1.76 -5.35
N SER A 86 22.96 0.47 -5.00
CA SER A 86 23.13 -0.68 -5.92
C SER A 86 24.52 -0.82 -6.55
N ASP A 87 25.49 -0.05 -6.05
CA ASP A 87 26.89 -0.06 -6.45
C ASP A 87 27.81 -0.29 -5.25
N PRO A 88 29.08 -0.67 -5.46
CA PRO A 88 30.07 -0.79 -4.39
C PRO A 88 30.25 0.52 -3.60
N GLY A 89 30.64 0.41 -2.33
CA GLY A 89 31.09 1.56 -1.54
C GLY A 89 30.67 1.55 -0.08
N TRP A 90 29.55 0.90 0.23
CA TRP A 90 28.99 0.97 1.58
C TRP A 90 29.93 0.37 2.64
N LYS A 91 30.78 -0.61 2.27
CA LYS A 91 31.79 -1.16 3.18
C LYS A 91 32.86 -0.13 3.53
N LEU A 92 33.33 0.65 2.55
CA LEU A 92 34.29 1.73 2.78
C LEU A 92 33.68 2.81 3.69
N VAL A 93 32.45 3.23 3.42
CA VAL A 93 31.72 4.18 4.29
C VAL A 93 31.64 3.65 5.72
N ARG A 94 31.27 2.38 5.90
CA ARG A 94 31.18 1.75 7.22
C ARG A 94 32.52 1.72 7.95
N GLU A 95 33.61 1.32 7.28
CA GLU A 95 34.93 1.29 7.91
C GLU A 95 35.46 2.71 8.21
N ALA A 96 35.20 3.68 7.34
CA ALA A 96 35.54 5.09 7.58
C ALA A 96 34.84 5.63 8.85
N LEU A 97 33.55 5.36 9.01
CA LEU A 97 32.79 5.76 10.20
C LEU A 97 33.34 5.14 11.49
N LYS A 98 33.77 3.87 11.47
CA LYS A 98 34.36 3.21 12.65
C LYS A 98 35.62 3.90 13.16
N GLU A 99 36.37 4.53 12.26
CA GLU A 99 37.61 5.25 12.58
C GLU A 99 37.40 6.76 12.71
N ASN A 100 36.14 7.21 12.82
CA ASN A 100 35.76 8.63 12.89
C ASN A 100 36.34 9.47 11.74
N ILE A 101 36.49 8.88 10.56
CA ILE A 101 36.87 9.60 9.36
C ILE A 101 35.67 10.42 8.89
N GLU A 102 35.89 11.71 8.63
CA GLU A 102 34.88 12.61 8.08
C GLU A 102 34.36 12.13 6.71
N ILE A 103 33.05 12.16 6.54
CA ILE A 103 32.34 11.76 5.32
C ILE A 103 31.49 12.94 4.82
N ASP A 104 31.69 13.34 3.57
CA ASP A 104 30.82 14.29 2.85
C ASP A 104 30.13 13.56 1.70
N VAL A 105 28.83 13.80 1.55
CA VAL A 105 28.00 13.18 0.52
C VAL A 105 27.47 14.29 -0.38
N LEU A 106 27.98 14.33 -1.60
CA LEU A 106 27.56 15.32 -2.59
C LEU A 106 26.27 14.85 -3.27
N PRO A 107 25.19 15.65 -3.23
CA PRO A 107 24.01 15.38 -4.06
C PRO A 107 24.40 15.30 -5.53
N GLY A 108 23.75 14.40 -6.27
CA GLY A 108 24.09 14.17 -7.67
C GLY A 108 23.06 13.29 -8.40
N PRO A 109 23.35 12.94 -9.66
CA PRO A 109 22.44 12.18 -10.51
C PRO A 109 22.04 10.82 -9.91
N SER A 110 20.76 10.46 -10.07
CA SER A 110 20.21 9.16 -9.64
C SER A 110 19.08 8.74 -10.56
N SER A 111 19.27 7.66 -11.32
CA SER A 111 18.24 7.14 -12.23
C SER A 111 16.98 6.70 -11.49
N ALA A 112 17.11 6.14 -10.29
CA ALA A 112 16.00 5.75 -9.42
C ALA A 112 15.12 6.95 -9.03
N LEU A 113 15.73 8.07 -8.62
CA LEU A 113 14.98 9.28 -8.29
C LEU A 113 14.42 9.97 -9.54
N CYS A 114 15.17 9.99 -10.64
CA CYS A 114 14.69 10.51 -11.92
C CYS A 114 13.44 9.78 -12.39
N VAL A 115 13.42 8.43 -12.37
CA VAL A 115 12.23 7.68 -12.80
C VAL A 115 11.04 7.94 -11.89
N LEU A 116 11.24 8.01 -10.57
CA LEU A 116 10.17 8.25 -9.62
C LEU A 116 9.57 9.65 -9.83
N ALA A 117 10.41 10.68 -9.93
CA ALA A 117 9.99 12.05 -10.20
C ALA A 117 9.25 12.18 -11.55
N GLY A 118 9.71 11.47 -12.58
CA GLY A 118 9.07 11.45 -13.91
C GLY A 118 7.93 10.45 -14.08
N SER A 119 7.59 9.68 -13.03
CA SER A 119 6.58 8.62 -13.11
C SER A 119 5.14 9.16 -13.05
N GLY A 120 4.93 10.24 -12.30
CA GLY A 120 3.58 10.73 -11.95
C GLY A 120 2.93 9.97 -10.79
N PHE A 121 3.65 9.07 -10.11
CA PHE A 121 3.17 8.36 -8.92
C PHE A 121 3.37 9.19 -7.63
N PRO A 122 2.60 8.91 -6.55
CA PRO A 122 2.80 9.56 -5.25
C PRO A 122 4.21 9.30 -4.71
N CYS A 123 5.04 10.34 -4.58
CA CYS A 123 6.47 10.19 -4.34
C CYS A 123 6.95 10.57 -2.93
N ASP A 124 6.02 10.78 -1.98
CA ASP A 124 6.36 11.11 -0.57
C ASP A 124 7.07 9.95 0.14
N ASN A 125 6.74 8.72 -0.25
CA ASN A 125 7.37 7.49 0.22
C ASN A 125 7.51 6.54 -0.96
N PHE A 126 8.60 5.76 -1.00
CA PHE A 126 8.80 4.73 -2.02
C PHE A 126 9.75 3.65 -1.53
N THR A 127 9.71 2.49 -2.19
CA THR A 127 10.65 1.39 -1.94
C THR A 127 11.60 1.22 -3.12
N PHE A 128 12.90 1.31 -2.90
CA PHE A 128 13.90 0.98 -3.90
C PHE A 128 14.43 -0.45 -3.73
N LEU A 129 14.36 -1.27 -4.78
CA LEU A 129 14.74 -2.69 -4.72
C LEU A 129 16.09 -3.02 -5.36
N GLY A 130 16.74 -2.05 -6.01
CA GLY A 130 17.92 -2.27 -6.84
C GLY A 130 17.63 -3.22 -8.00
N PHE A 131 18.58 -4.09 -8.34
CA PHE A 131 18.37 -5.14 -9.34
C PHE A 131 17.48 -6.27 -8.80
N LEU A 132 16.51 -6.69 -9.62
CA LEU A 132 15.65 -7.81 -9.28
C LEU A 132 16.38 -9.17 -9.36
N PRO A 133 16.01 -10.16 -8.51
CA PRO A 133 16.52 -11.53 -8.59
C PRO A 133 16.33 -12.16 -9.98
N ARG A 134 16.99 -13.27 -10.25
CA ARG A 134 16.88 -13.97 -11.55
C ARG A 134 15.64 -14.87 -11.68
N SER A 135 15.17 -15.45 -10.58
CA SER A 135 14.05 -16.40 -10.59
C SER A 135 12.72 -15.68 -10.51
N GLU A 136 11.81 -15.98 -11.43
CA GLU A 136 10.47 -15.40 -11.56
C GLU A 136 9.71 -15.37 -10.22
N GLY A 137 9.60 -16.49 -9.51
CA GLY A 137 8.90 -16.54 -8.22
C GLY A 137 9.49 -15.62 -7.15
N LYS A 138 10.82 -15.42 -7.13
CA LYS A 138 11.45 -14.46 -6.19
C LYS A 138 11.23 -13.01 -6.61
N ILE A 139 11.17 -12.73 -7.91
CA ILE A 139 10.87 -11.39 -8.43
C ILE A 139 9.49 -10.96 -7.94
N PHE A 140 8.45 -11.74 -8.24
CA PHE A 140 7.08 -11.35 -7.93
C PHE A 140 6.75 -11.43 -6.44
N LYS A 141 7.39 -12.34 -5.69
CA LYS A 141 7.35 -12.29 -4.22
C LYS A 141 7.90 -10.96 -3.70
N LYS A 142 9.09 -10.55 -4.15
CA LYS A 142 9.74 -9.30 -3.70
C LYS A 142 8.91 -8.07 -4.10
N LEU A 143 8.37 -8.03 -5.33
CA LEU A 143 7.51 -6.94 -5.79
C LEU A 143 6.19 -6.85 -5.02
N ARG A 144 5.49 -7.97 -4.80
CA ARG A 144 4.25 -7.97 -4.01
C ARG A 144 4.49 -7.48 -2.57
N THR A 145 5.55 -7.97 -1.92
CA THR A 145 5.92 -7.51 -0.57
C THR A 145 6.25 -6.01 -0.55
N ALA A 146 6.87 -5.48 -1.59
CA ALA A 146 7.15 -4.04 -1.67
C ALA A 146 5.86 -3.24 -1.91
N LEU A 147 5.03 -3.66 -2.88
CA LEU A 147 3.77 -2.99 -3.24
C LEU A 147 2.72 -3.06 -2.11
N SER A 148 2.77 -4.08 -1.24
CA SER A 148 1.85 -4.16 -0.10
C SER A 148 2.00 -3.00 0.88
N SER A 149 3.13 -2.28 0.87
CA SER A 149 3.34 -1.07 1.65
C SER A 149 2.46 0.12 1.22
N GLY A 150 1.81 0.04 0.04
CA GLY A 150 0.99 1.11 -0.51
C GLY A 150 1.78 2.22 -1.22
N TYR A 151 3.11 2.10 -1.29
CA TYR A 151 3.99 3.08 -1.90
C TYR A 151 4.55 2.60 -3.25
N PRO A 152 4.94 3.52 -4.15
CA PRO A 152 5.64 3.15 -5.38
C PRO A 152 6.92 2.37 -5.11
N VAL A 153 7.26 1.52 -6.06
CA VAL A 153 8.42 0.66 -6.02
C VAL A 153 9.30 0.98 -7.21
N VAL A 154 10.59 1.24 -6.98
CA VAL A 154 11.58 1.51 -8.02
C VAL A 154 12.61 0.39 -8.06
N PHE A 155 12.95 -0.08 -9.26
CA PHE A 155 13.95 -1.12 -9.45
C PHE A 155 14.67 -0.99 -10.80
N TYR A 156 15.81 -1.66 -10.90
CA TYR A 156 16.56 -1.81 -12.14
C TYR A 156 16.28 -3.17 -12.76
N GLU A 157 16.18 -3.21 -14.09
CA GLU A 157 16.02 -4.45 -14.84
C GLU A 157 16.85 -4.41 -16.12
N SER A 158 17.35 -5.58 -16.54
CA SER A 158 18.19 -5.68 -17.72
C SER A 158 17.33 -5.59 -19.01
N PRO A 159 17.85 -4.96 -20.07
CA PRO A 159 17.18 -4.91 -21.37
C PRO A 159 16.88 -6.30 -21.95
N GLN A 160 17.72 -7.30 -21.67
CA GLN A 160 17.49 -8.67 -22.13
C GLN A 160 16.36 -9.37 -21.37
N ARG A 161 16.04 -8.92 -20.15
CA ARG A 161 15.03 -9.53 -19.28
C ARG A 161 13.69 -8.84 -19.33
N ILE A 162 13.64 -7.57 -19.74
CA ILE A 162 12.49 -6.70 -19.55
C ILE A 162 11.20 -7.18 -20.24
N LYS A 163 11.30 -7.75 -21.45
CA LYS A 163 10.13 -8.31 -22.14
C LYS A 163 9.55 -9.49 -21.37
N LYS A 164 10.42 -10.42 -20.98
CA LYS A 164 10.02 -11.60 -20.20
C LYS A 164 9.45 -11.20 -18.84
N PHE A 165 10.03 -10.17 -18.21
CA PHE A 165 9.52 -9.57 -16.99
C PHE A 165 8.07 -9.09 -17.16
N PHE A 166 7.77 -8.29 -18.18
CA PHE A 166 6.40 -7.79 -18.38
C PHE A 166 5.41 -8.87 -18.78
N ILE A 167 5.83 -9.89 -19.54
CA ILE A 167 4.99 -11.07 -19.83
C ILE A 167 4.56 -11.74 -18.53
N SER A 168 5.49 -11.96 -17.60
CA SER A 168 5.15 -12.53 -16.29
C SER A 168 4.36 -11.56 -15.42
N ALA A 169 4.67 -10.26 -15.46
CA ALA A 169 3.95 -9.24 -14.72
C ALA A 169 2.49 -9.12 -15.18
N SER A 170 2.19 -9.36 -16.45
CA SER A 170 0.82 -9.38 -16.97
C SER A 170 -0.06 -10.45 -16.32
N LYS A 171 0.55 -11.52 -15.80
CA LYS A 171 -0.13 -12.60 -15.07
C LYS A 171 -0.16 -12.35 -13.57
N GLU A 172 0.97 -11.89 -13.01
CA GLU A 172 1.20 -11.82 -11.57
C GLU A 172 0.78 -10.49 -10.93
N LEU A 173 0.72 -9.40 -11.73
CA LEU A 173 0.49 -8.02 -11.30
C LEU A 173 -0.32 -7.23 -12.36
N PRO A 174 -1.50 -7.71 -12.82
CA PRO A 174 -2.22 -7.11 -13.94
C PRO A 174 -2.76 -5.70 -13.68
N SER A 175 -3.03 -5.36 -12.41
CA SER A 175 -3.56 -4.07 -11.94
C SER A 175 -2.49 -3.02 -11.66
N VAL A 176 -1.21 -3.40 -11.66
CA VAL A 176 -0.11 -2.50 -11.31
C VAL A 176 0.25 -1.63 -12.51
N ASN A 177 0.34 -0.32 -12.31
CA ASN A 177 0.85 0.59 -13.32
C ASN A 177 2.38 0.64 -13.25
N PHE A 178 3.03 0.68 -14.40
CA PHE A 178 4.47 0.76 -14.52
C PHE A 178 4.89 1.96 -15.36
N VAL A 179 6.06 2.51 -15.03
CA VAL A 179 6.80 3.46 -15.84
C VAL A 179 8.17 2.87 -16.09
N LEU A 180 8.44 2.48 -17.33
CA LEU A 180 9.75 2.09 -17.80
C LEU A 180 10.42 3.33 -18.40
N ALA A 181 11.53 3.76 -17.79
CA ALA A 181 12.42 4.75 -18.37
C ALA A 181 13.69 4.08 -18.89
N ARG A 182 14.02 4.36 -20.15
CA ARG A 182 15.17 3.82 -20.85
C ARG A 182 16.10 4.94 -21.28
N GLU A 183 17.41 4.69 -21.14
CA GLU A 183 18.47 5.61 -21.61
C GLU A 183 18.27 7.03 -21.05
N LEU A 184 17.94 7.12 -19.75
CA LEU A 184 17.73 8.40 -19.06
C LEU A 184 18.91 9.35 -19.29
N THR A 185 18.59 10.60 -19.59
CA THR A 185 19.51 11.71 -19.91
C THR A 185 20.27 11.58 -21.24
N LYS A 186 20.19 10.44 -21.95
CA LYS A 186 20.89 10.21 -23.22
C LYS A 186 20.04 10.60 -24.43
N THR A 187 20.64 10.56 -25.63
CA THR A 187 19.99 10.92 -26.91
C THR A 187 18.70 10.15 -27.19
N TYR A 188 18.66 8.86 -26.84
CA TYR A 188 17.51 7.97 -27.11
C TYR A 188 16.62 7.73 -25.88
N GLN A 189 16.57 8.72 -24.97
CA GLN A 189 15.73 8.64 -23.78
C GLN A 189 14.27 8.34 -24.15
N GLN A 190 13.67 7.35 -23.49
CA GLN A 190 12.28 6.97 -23.70
C GLN A 190 11.57 6.69 -22.38
N TRP A 191 10.31 7.09 -22.31
CA TRP A 191 9.41 6.78 -21.21
C TRP A 191 8.22 5.99 -21.74
N ILE A 192 8.00 4.80 -21.21
CA ILE A 192 6.89 3.90 -21.57
C ILE A 192 6.05 3.70 -20.32
N ARG A 193 4.74 3.89 -20.42
CA ARG A 193 3.82 3.90 -19.29
C ARG A 193 2.61 3.02 -19.58
N GLY A 194 2.08 2.40 -18.54
CA GLY A 194 0.84 1.63 -18.62
C GLY A 194 0.86 0.43 -17.69
N ASN A 195 -0.19 -0.38 -17.77
CA ASN A 195 -0.20 -1.71 -17.18
C ASN A 195 0.77 -2.64 -17.96
N PRO A 196 1.08 -3.86 -17.46
CA PRO A 196 2.03 -4.74 -18.12
C PRO A 196 1.70 -5.07 -19.57
N LYS A 197 0.42 -5.21 -19.90
CA LYS A 197 -0.03 -5.55 -21.26
C LYS A 197 0.21 -4.38 -22.22
N GLU A 198 -0.18 -3.18 -21.83
CA GLU A 198 0.08 -1.95 -22.60
C GLU A 198 1.57 -1.75 -22.85
N ILE A 199 2.42 -2.02 -21.85
CA ILE A 199 3.86 -1.91 -22.02
C ILE A 199 4.41 -2.96 -22.99
N ILE A 200 3.92 -4.21 -22.96
CA ILE A 200 4.31 -5.23 -23.95
C ILE A 200 3.96 -4.74 -25.36
N ASP A 201 2.76 -4.20 -25.54
CA ASP A 201 2.28 -3.71 -26.84
C ASP A 201 3.14 -2.53 -27.34
N LEU A 202 3.49 -1.59 -26.45
CA LEU A 202 4.32 -0.42 -26.78
C LEU A 202 5.79 -0.77 -27.07
N ILE A 203 6.33 -1.78 -26.39
CA ILE A 203 7.69 -2.28 -26.64
C ILE A 203 7.76 -3.04 -27.97
N GLY A 204 6.72 -3.82 -28.28
CA GLY A 204 6.63 -4.63 -29.49
C GLY A 204 7.75 -5.66 -29.63
N GLU A 205 8.04 -6.07 -30.87
CA GLU A 205 9.01 -7.13 -31.16
C GLU A 205 10.47 -6.65 -31.21
N LYS A 206 10.72 -5.33 -31.24
CA LYS A 206 12.08 -4.79 -31.31
C LYS A 206 12.90 -5.15 -30.07
N GLU A 207 14.18 -5.46 -30.27
CA GLU A 207 15.11 -5.64 -29.15
C GLU A 207 15.20 -4.33 -28.34
N ILE A 208 15.12 -4.45 -27.01
CA ILE A 208 15.40 -3.34 -26.13
C ILE A 208 16.88 -3.36 -25.80
N LEU A 209 17.53 -2.20 -25.90
CA LEU A 209 18.94 -1.98 -25.57
C LEU A 209 19.08 -0.88 -24.53
N GLY A 210 20.26 -0.75 -23.96
CA GLY A 210 20.59 0.33 -23.02
C GLY A 210 20.14 0.05 -21.59
N GLU A 211 20.16 1.11 -20.78
CA GLU A 211 19.89 1.05 -19.34
C GLU A 211 18.43 1.34 -19.03
N ILE A 212 17.85 0.56 -18.11
CA ILE A 212 16.42 0.62 -17.79
C ILE A 212 16.23 0.78 -16.28
N THR A 213 15.42 1.77 -15.91
CA THR A 213 14.90 1.94 -14.57
C THR A 213 13.37 1.88 -14.64
N VAL A 214 12.76 1.14 -13.73
CA VAL A 214 11.30 0.95 -13.70
C VAL A 214 10.75 1.45 -12.39
N ALA A 215 9.69 2.25 -12.45
CA ALA A 215 8.80 2.51 -11.33
C ALA A 215 7.53 1.67 -11.49
N ALA A 216 7.01 1.15 -10.40
CA ALA A 216 5.77 0.40 -10.34
C ALA A 216 4.91 0.96 -9.21
N TRP A 217 3.64 1.19 -9.46
CA TRP A 217 2.70 1.62 -8.44
C TRP A 217 1.34 1.02 -8.75
N GLU A 218 0.79 0.38 -7.75
CA GLU A 218 -0.62 0.03 -7.77
C GLU A 218 -1.35 1.21 -7.15
N ASP A 219 -2.13 1.91 -7.98
CA ASP A 219 -3.20 2.74 -7.45
C ASP A 219 -4.18 1.75 -6.84
N LYS A 220 -3.89 1.36 -5.60
CA LYS A 220 -4.93 0.99 -4.68
C LYS A 220 -5.74 2.26 -4.61
N LYS A 221 -6.71 2.40 -5.55
CA LYS A 221 -7.91 3.20 -5.32
C LYS A 221 -8.16 2.94 -3.87
N THR A 222 -8.02 3.99 -3.06
CA THR A 222 -8.39 3.95 -1.66
C THR A 222 -9.64 3.09 -1.69
N GLU A 223 -9.56 1.87 -1.15
CA GLU A 223 -10.78 1.18 -0.81
C GLU A 223 -11.49 2.28 -0.06
N LYS A 224 -12.56 2.86 -0.65
CA LYS A 224 -13.47 3.73 0.08
C LYS A 224 -13.64 2.94 1.35
N GLU A 225 -13.10 3.39 2.48
CA GLU A 225 -12.96 2.59 3.71
C GLU A 225 -14.14 1.64 3.73
N GLU A 226 -13.92 0.35 3.43
CA GLU A 226 -15.02 -0.52 3.06
C GLU A 226 -15.88 -0.57 4.31
N LYS A 227 -16.98 0.20 4.30
CA LYS A 227 -17.67 0.50 5.55
C LYS A 227 -18.17 -0.85 6.04
N LYS A 228 -17.76 -1.24 7.23
CA LYS A 228 -18.16 -2.53 7.81
C LYS A 228 -19.67 -2.59 7.82
N LYS A 229 -20.27 -3.47 7.02
CA LYS A 229 -21.72 -3.54 6.86
C LYS A 229 -22.31 -4.48 7.90
N ILE A 230 -23.26 -3.97 8.67
CA ILE A 230 -23.97 -4.75 9.69
C ILE A 230 -25.47 -4.67 9.39
N ILE A 231 -26.13 -5.82 9.40
CA ILE A 231 -27.56 -5.88 9.15
C ILE A 231 -28.31 -6.42 10.37
N PHE A 232 -29.35 -5.69 10.77
CA PHE A 232 -30.27 -6.11 11.81
C PHE A 232 -31.48 -6.82 11.19
N VAL A 233 -31.81 -8.00 11.68
CA VAL A 233 -32.87 -8.85 11.11
C VAL A 233 -33.95 -9.13 12.15
N CYS A 234 -35.21 -8.90 11.80
CA CYS A 234 -36.36 -9.36 12.59
C CYS A 234 -37.37 -10.09 11.69
N ALA A 235 -38.61 -10.31 12.16
CA ALA A 235 -39.63 -10.98 11.36
C ALA A 235 -40.04 -10.14 10.13
N GLY A 236 -40.72 -9.01 10.34
CA GLY A 236 -41.33 -8.23 9.25
C GLY A 236 -40.62 -6.95 8.83
N ASN A 237 -39.43 -6.64 9.38
CA ASN A 237 -38.74 -5.36 9.18
C ASN A 237 -39.58 -4.10 9.48
N THR A 238 -40.40 -4.17 10.52
CA THR A 238 -41.31 -3.08 10.91
C THR A 238 -41.01 -2.51 12.30
N CYS A 239 -40.58 -3.35 13.25
CA CYS A 239 -40.37 -2.97 14.65
C CYS A 239 -38.89 -3.07 15.05
N ARG A 240 -38.49 -4.23 15.61
CA ARG A 240 -37.20 -4.43 16.30
C ARG A 240 -35.97 -4.10 15.45
N SER A 241 -35.91 -4.56 14.20
CA SER A 241 -34.74 -4.31 13.34
C SER A 241 -34.66 -2.86 12.86
N VAL A 242 -35.81 -2.20 12.66
CA VAL A 242 -35.88 -0.76 12.36
C VAL A 242 -35.38 0.06 13.54
N MET A 243 -35.85 -0.27 14.76
CA MET A 243 -35.37 0.37 15.98
C MET A 243 -33.85 0.21 16.14
N ALA A 244 -33.33 -0.99 15.88
CA ALA A 244 -31.91 -1.29 15.98
C ALA A 244 -31.09 -0.51 14.96
N GLU A 245 -31.47 -0.52 13.68
CA GLU A 245 -30.78 0.23 12.62
C GLU A 245 -30.74 1.72 12.93
N ARG A 246 -31.88 2.32 13.28
CA ARG A 246 -31.96 3.78 13.49
C ARG A 246 -31.18 4.21 14.72
N TYR A 247 -31.21 3.41 15.78
CA TYR A 247 -30.38 3.67 16.96
C TYR A 247 -28.89 3.47 16.65
N ALA A 248 -28.53 2.43 15.91
CA ALA A 248 -27.15 2.17 15.51
C ALA A 248 -26.58 3.29 14.63
N LYS A 249 -27.35 3.81 13.65
CA LYS A 249 -26.96 4.98 12.83
C LYS A 249 -26.63 6.21 13.67
N LYS A 250 -27.22 6.35 14.86
CA LYS A 250 -26.94 7.45 15.78
C LYS A 250 -25.63 7.26 16.56
N ILE A 251 -25.27 6.02 16.91
CA ILE A 251 -24.21 5.76 17.89
C ILE A 251 -22.97 5.04 17.33
N PHE A 252 -23.05 4.43 16.15
CA PHE A 252 -21.91 3.77 15.53
C PHE A 252 -20.99 4.82 14.88
N PRO A 253 -19.66 4.65 14.94
CA PRO A 253 -18.70 5.58 14.39
C PRO A 253 -18.74 5.61 12.86
N GLU A 254 -18.15 6.66 12.27
CA GLU A 254 -17.85 6.69 10.84
C GLU A 254 -17.00 5.46 10.47
N GLY A 255 -17.34 4.81 9.36
CA GLY A 255 -16.72 3.56 8.92
C GLY A 255 -17.56 2.29 9.15
N ILE A 256 -18.69 2.36 9.88
CA ILE A 256 -19.65 1.24 9.99
C ILE A 256 -20.97 1.64 9.32
N GLU A 257 -21.38 0.86 8.33
CA GLU A 257 -22.67 1.03 7.66
C GLU A 257 -23.68 0.04 8.24
N VAL A 258 -24.88 0.51 8.56
CA VAL A 258 -25.94 -0.33 9.13
C VAL A 258 -27.21 -0.29 8.31
N SER A 259 -27.86 -1.44 8.19
CA SER A 259 -29.16 -1.58 7.55
C SER A 259 -30.07 -2.54 8.33
N SER A 260 -31.34 -2.65 7.93
CA SER A 260 -32.25 -3.66 8.46
C SER A 260 -33.03 -4.39 7.38
N ALA A 261 -33.46 -5.61 7.69
CA ALA A 261 -34.33 -6.43 6.88
C ALA A 261 -35.23 -7.35 7.72
N GLY A 262 -36.10 -8.09 7.05
CA GLY A 262 -37.05 -9.02 7.64
C GLY A 262 -36.93 -10.41 6.99
N ILE A 263 -37.17 -11.46 7.77
CA ILE A 263 -37.22 -12.84 7.27
C ILE A 263 -38.53 -13.11 6.51
N TRP A 264 -39.61 -12.43 6.88
CA TRP A 264 -40.95 -12.63 6.29
C TRP A 264 -41.67 -11.29 6.18
N VAL A 265 -41.51 -10.61 5.05
CA VAL A 265 -42.13 -9.29 4.82
C VAL A 265 -43.36 -9.42 3.93
N SER A 266 -44.51 -8.91 4.41
CA SER A 266 -45.73 -8.78 3.61
C SER A 266 -45.80 -7.42 2.93
N SER A 267 -46.34 -7.36 1.71
CA SER A 267 -46.42 -6.15 0.87
C SER A 267 -47.08 -4.94 1.54
N ASP A 268 -47.99 -5.18 2.48
CA ASP A 268 -48.84 -4.12 3.06
C ASP A 268 -48.37 -3.70 4.47
N THR A 269 -47.25 -4.26 4.96
CA THR A 269 -46.76 -3.93 6.29
C THR A 269 -46.10 -2.56 6.33
N LYS A 270 -46.44 -1.77 7.37
CA LYS A 270 -45.87 -0.44 7.65
C LYS A 270 -45.25 -0.44 9.04
N VAL A 271 -44.31 0.48 9.25
CA VAL A 271 -43.74 0.74 10.58
C VAL A 271 -44.83 1.31 11.50
N PRO A 272 -45.16 0.67 12.64
CA PRO A 272 -46.15 1.18 13.59
C PRO A 272 -45.76 2.54 14.17
N LYS A 273 -46.75 3.38 14.51
CA LYS A 273 -46.51 4.73 15.08
C LYS A 273 -45.68 4.66 16.37
N GLU A 274 -45.87 3.61 17.15
CA GLU A 274 -45.20 3.35 18.43
C GLU A 274 -43.69 3.16 18.26
N VAL A 275 -43.23 2.72 17.08
CA VAL A 275 -41.79 2.64 16.75
C VAL A 275 -41.18 4.03 16.66
N PHE A 276 -41.88 4.97 16.01
CA PHE A 276 -41.43 6.36 15.92
C PHE A 276 -41.47 7.04 17.29
N GLU A 277 -42.52 6.80 18.08
CA GLU A 277 -42.61 7.32 19.46
C GLU A 277 -41.46 6.80 20.34
N ALA A 278 -41.09 5.53 20.20
CA ALA A 278 -39.96 4.95 20.93
C ALA A 278 -38.63 5.57 20.48
N LEU A 279 -38.38 5.70 19.17
CA LEU A 279 -37.16 6.30 18.65
C LEU A 279 -37.03 7.79 19.00
N GLN A 280 -38.15 8.50 19.10
CA GLN A 280 -38.19 9.91 19.51
C GLN A 280 -37.70 10.12 20.95
N THR A 281 -37.81 9.12 21.85
CA THR A 281 -37.24 9.23 23.21
C THR A 281 -35.72 9.35 23.19
N GLU A 282 -35.08 9.00 22.08
CA GLU A 282 -33.65 9.17 21.84
C GLU A 282 -33.35 10.32 20.86
N GLY A 283 -34.30 11.21 20.58
CA GLY A 283 -34.10 12.32 19.65
C GLY A 283 -33.81 11.88 18.21
N ILE A 284 -34.34 10.71 17.79
CA ILE A 284 -34.29 10.27 16.40
C ILE A 284 -35.59 10.75 15.73
N ASP A 285 -35.44 11.64 14.76
CA ASP A 285 -36.56 12.23 14.01
C ASP A 285 -37.30 11.20 13.15
N ARG A 286 -38.49 11.58 12.66
CA ARG A 286 -39.23 10.76 11.69
C ARG A 286 -38.40 10.53 10.44
N PHE A 287 -38.55 9.33 9.89
CA PHE A 287 -37.84 8.88 8.71
C PHE A 287 -38.76 8.09 7.79
N GLU A 288 -38.39 8.01 6.52
CA GLU A 288 -38.98 7.07 5.59
C GLU A 288 -38.34 5.70 5.74
N HIS A 289 -39.17 4.67 5.76
CA HIS A 289 -38.77 3.27 5.81
C HIS A 289 -39.77 2.41 5.07
N ILE A 290 -39.26 1.59 4.16
CA ILE A 290 -40.04 0.59 3.44
C ILE A 290 -39.57 -0.77 3.95
N PRO A 291 -40.43 -1.52 4.66
CA PRO A 291 -40.09 -2.88 5.09
C PRO A 291 -39.64 -3.72 3.90
N ARG A 292 -38.50 -4.39 4.04
CA ARG A 292 -37.89 -5.17 2.96
C ARG A 292 -37.49 -6.57 3.39
N GLN A 293 -37.63 -7.50 2.46
CA GLN A 293 -37.22 -8.88 2.60
C GLN A 293 -35.68 -8.98 2.59
N LEU A 294 -35.14 -9.77 3.51
CA LEU A 294 -33.73 -10.14 3.51
C LEU A 294 -33.43 -11.00 2.27
N ASN A 295 -32.35 -10.69 1.55
CA ASN A 295 -31.93 -11.42 0.36
C ASN A 295 -30.47 -11.88 0.46
N LYS A 296 -30.01 -12.68 -0.51
CA LYS A 296 -28.65 -13.23 -0.52
C LYS A 296 -27.56 -12.15 -0.56
N LYS A 297 -27.78 -11.07 -1.32
CA LYS A 297 -26.82 -9.97 -1.43
C LYS A 297 -26.58 -9.27 -0.08
N ASP A 298 -27.62 -9.14 0.74
CA ASP A 298 -27.47 -8.62 2.11
C ASP A 298 -26.52 -9.50 2.94
N MET A 299 -26.63 -10.82 2.77
CA MET A 299 -25.78 -11.78 3.46
C MET A 299 -24.36 -11.77 2.91
N GLU A 300 -24.17 -11.63 1.60
CA GLU A 300 -22.86 -11.51 0.96
C GLU A 300 -22.11 -10.26 1.44
N GLU A 301 -22.78 -9.11 1.42
CA GLU A 301 -22.16 -7.81 1.69
C GLU A 301 -21.99 -7.48 3.18
N SER A 302 -22.70 -8.15 4.09
CA SER A 302 -22.62 -7.86 5.52
C SER A 302 -21.49 -8.66 6.19
N GLU A 303 -20.70 -7.98 7.01
CA GLU A 303 -19.71 -8.60 7.91
C GLU A 303 -20.40 -9.26 9.12
N LEU A 304 -21.56 -8.74 9.52
CA LEU A 304 -22.29 -9.22 10.69
C LEU A 304 -23.80 -9.16 10.50
N VAL A 305 -24.48 -10.24 10.83
CA VAL A 305 -25.94 -10.38 10.77
C VAL A 305 -26.48 -10.59 12.18
N LEU A 306 -27.25 -9.62 12.69
CA LEU A 306 -27.74 -9.60 14.06
C LEU A 306 -29.27 -9.78 14.09
N CYS A 307 -29.72 -10.95 14.53
CA CYS A 307 -31.14 -11.29 14.66
C CYS A 307 -31.65 -11.12 16.10
N MET A 308 -32.98 -11.04 16.27
CA MET A 308 -33.60 -10.70 17.55
C MET A 308 -33.81 -11.89 18.48
N THR A 309 -33.90 -13.10 17.93
CA THR A 309 -34.23 -14.32 18.66
C THR A 309 -33.42 -15.53 18.19
N GLU A 310 -33.23 -16.54 19.05
CA GLU A 310 -32.51 -17.77 18.67
C GLU A 310 -33.22 -18.50 17.52
N LYS A 311 -34.56 -18.57 17.56
CA LYS A 311 -35.35 -19.13 16.45
C LYS A 311 -35.11 -18.43 15.11
N GLN A 312 -34.85 -17.12 15.11
CA GLN A 312 -34.53 -16.40 13.88
C GLN A 312 -33.14 -16.77 13.38
N LYS A 313 -32.17 -16.95 14.29
CA LYS A 313 -30.84 -17.47 13.95
C LYS A 313 -30.96 -18.84 13.28
N GLU A 314 -31.69 -19.78 13.87
CA GLU A 314 -31.90 -21.13 13.31
C GLU A 314 -32.52 -21.08 11.89
N ILE A 315 -33.50 -20.20 11.67
CA ILE A 315 -34.11 -20.00 10.34
C ILE A 315 -33.08 -19.45 9.35
N LEU A 316 -32.30 -18.45 9.75
CA LEU A 316 -31.27 -17.85 8.90
C LEU A 316 -30.17 -18.86 8.57
N ASP A 317 -29.70 -19.64 9.54
CA ASP A 317 -28.71 -20.71 9.31
C ASP A 317 -29.25 -21.78 8.35
N SER A 318 -30.56 -22.07 8.39
CA SER A 318 -31.19 -23.00 7.45
C SER A 318 -31.30 -22.43 6.03
N PHE A 319 -31.57 -21.14 5.85
CA PHE A 319 -31.68 -20.52 4.53
C PHE A 319 -30.33 -20.13 3.93
N PHE A 320 -29.35 -19.85 4.79
CA PHE A 320 -28.06 -19.28 4.45
C PHE A 320 -26.91 -20.00 5.17
N PRO A 321 -26.77 -21.33 5.00
CA PRO A 321 -25.82 -22.12 5.78
C PRO A 321 -24.36 -21.67 5.58
N GLU A 322 -24.03 -21.17 4.38
CA GLU A 322 -22.71 -20.63 4.03
C GLU A 322 -22.30 -19.37 4.82
N TYR A 323 -23.25 -18.72 5.50
CA TYR A 323 -23.01 -17.50 6.28
C TYR A 323 -23.20 -17.69 7.79
N SER A 324 -23.38 -18.92 8.27
CA SER A 324 -23.68 -19.24 9.68
C SER A 324 -22.68 -18.63 10.67
N GLU A 325 -21.41 -18.49 10.28
CA GLU A 325 -20.34 -17.95 11.14
C GLU A 325 -20.50 -16.45 11.47
N LYS A 326 -21.29 -15.73 10.68
CA LYS A 326 -21.55 -14.29 10.87
C LYS A 326 -22.97 -13.96 11.32
N ILE A 327 -23.78 -14.99 11.61
CA ILE A 327 -25.16 -14.83 12.09
C ILE A 327 -25.21 -15.04 13.60
N PHE A 328 -25.69 -14.03 14.33
CA PHE A 328 -25.81 -14.10 15.78
C PHE A 328 -27.15 -13.56 16.29
N GLN A 329 -27.64 -14.11 17.39
CA GLN A 329 -28.64 -13.46 18.23
C GLN A 329 -27.99 -12.22 18.88
N ILE A 330 -28.62 -11.04 18.75
CA ILE A 330 -28.02 -9.77 19.16
C ILE A 330 -27.70 -9.70 20.66
N SER A 331 -28.57 -10.25 21.51
CA SER A 331 -28.36 -10.30 22.97
C SER A 331 -27.13 -11.14 23.32
N PHE A 332 -26.95 -12.28 22.67
CA PHE A 332 -25.79 -13.15 22.85
C PHE A 332 -24.51 -12.46 22.36
N PHE A 333 -24.54 -11.88 21.17
CA PHE A 333 -23.40 -11.15 20.62
C PHE A 333 -22.98 -9.99 21.53
N ALA A 334 -23.95 -9.23 22.05
CA ALA A 334 -23.75 -8.12 22.98
C ALA A 334 -23.25 -8.54 24.38
N GLY A 335 -23.17 -9.84 24.68
CA GLY A 335 -22.76 -10.34 25.99
C GLY A 335 -23.83 -10.21 27.08
N LEU A 336 -25.10 -10.06 26.71
CA LEU A 336 -26.24 -9.89 27.63
C LEU A 336 -26.99 -11.21 27.91
N GLY A 337 -26.41 -12.35 27.53
CA GLY A 337 -27.03 -13.67 27.62
C GLY A 337 -27.83 -14.05 26.37
N ARG A 338 -28.64 -15.12 26.44
CA ARG A 338 -29.39 -15.67 25.29
C ARG A 338 -30.88 -15.31 25.28
N ALA A 339 -31.26 -14.24 25.98
CA ALA A 339 -32.65 -13.84 26.07
C ALA A 339 -33.15 -13.27 24.73
N ASP A 340 -34.30 -13.75 24.27
CA ASP A 340 -34.96 -13.27 23.06
C ASP A 340 -35.57 -11.88 23.26
N ILE A 341 -35.39 -11.00 22.26
CA ILE A 341 -36.09 -9.72 22.21
C ILE A 341 -37.52 -9.98 21.68
N GLN A 342 -38.49 -9.91 22.58
CA GLN A 342 -39.91 -10.16 22.29
C GLN A 342 -40.45 -9.23 21.19
N ASP A 343 -41.31 -9.75 20.32
CA ASP A 343 -41.91 -8.97 19.23
C ASP A 343 -43.01 -8.04 19.75
N PRO A 344 -42.90 -6.71 19.60
CA PRO A 344 -43.90 -5.79 20.10
C PRO A 344 -45.10 -5.62 19.15
N TRP A 345 -45.11 -6.27 17.98
CA TRP A 345 -46.17 -6.11 16.99
C TRP A 345 -47.58 -6.30 17.60
N GLY A 346 -48.44 -5.29 17.44
CA GLY A 346 -49.81 -5.29 17.94
C GLY A 346 -49.98 -5.09 19.45
N GLN A 347 -48.89 -4.84 20.18
CA GLN A 347 -48.91 -4.56 21.62
C GLN A 347 -49.14 -3.06 21.90
N ASN A 348 -49.31 -2.71 23.18
CA ASN A 348 -49.47 -1.33 23.60
C ASN A 348 -48.14 -0.55 23.56
N ARG A 349 -48.25 0.79 23.65
CA ARG A 349 -47.11 1.72 23.63
C ARG A 349 -46.01 1.38 24.64
N ASP A 350 -46.37 1.02 25.87
CA ASP A 350 -45.40 0.73 26.92
C ASP A 350 -44.55 -0.50 26.59
N PHE A 351 -45.14 -1.50 25.92
CA PHE A 351 -44.42 -2.66 25.44
C PHE A 351 -43.41 -2.30 24.34
N TYR A 352 -43.77 -1.40 23.41
CA TYR A 352 -42.82 -0.89 22.41
C TYR A 352 -41.64 -0.15 23.05
N LEU A 353 -41.91 0.68 24.06
CA LEU A 353 -40.86 1.40 24.80
C LEU A 353 -39.93 0.44 25.55
N MET A 354 -40.50 -0.58 26.20
CA MET A 354 -39.72 -1.62 26.88
C MET A 354 -38.87 -2.44 25.89
N THR A 355 -39.45 -2.85 24.75
CA THR A 355 -38.70 -3.54 23.70
C THR A 355 -37.58 -2.67 23.15
N PHE A 356 -37.85 -1.38 22.91
CA PHE A 356 -36.82 -0.47 22.43
C PHE A 356 -35.67 -0.32 23.44
N LYS A 357 -35.98 -0.23 24.74
CA LYS A 357 -34.95 -0.23 25.80
C LYS A 357 -34.04 -1.47 25.72
N THR A 358 -34.62 -2.65 25.50
CA THR A 358 -33.85 -3.89 25.31
C THR A 358 -33.00 -3.84 24.03
N VAL A 359 -33.59 -3.41 22.91
CA VAL A 359 -32.87 -3.26 21.63
C VAL A 359 -31.68 -2.31 21.80
N LYS A 360 -31.87 -1.15 22.43
CA LYS A 360 -30.79 -0.18 22.67
C LYS A 360 -29.62 -0.79 23.44
N ASN A 361 -29.91 -1.51 24.51
CA ASN A 361 -28.87 -2.15 25.33
C ASN A 361 -28.07 -3.17 24.49
N CYS A 362 -28.77 -3.95 23.67
CA CYS A 362 -28.11 -4.91 22.77
C CYS A 362 -27.27 -4.22 21.69
N VAL A 363 -27.76 -3.14 21.08
CA VAL A 363 -27.00 -2.38 20.06
C VAL A 363 -25.73 -1.75 20.66
N LYS A 364 -25.80 -1.22 21.90
CA LYS A 364 -24.61 -0.71 22.60
C LYS A 364 -23.59 -1.80 22.89
N GLY A 365 -24.03 -2.94 23.46
CA GLY A 365 -23.12 -4.06 23.72
C GLY A 365 -22.55 -4.66 22.43
N ALA A 366 -23.31 -4.65 21.34
CA ALA A 366 -22.80 -5.05 20.03
C ALA A 366 -21.68 -4.10 19.55
N LEU A 367 -21.86 -2.78 19.67
CA LEU A 367 -20.83 -1.79 19.32
C LEU A 367 -19.53 -2.04 20.08
N GLU A 368 -19.61 -2.24 21.41
CA GLU A 368 -18.43 -2.53 22.24
C GLU A 368 -17.69 -3.77 21.74
N LYS A 369 -18.43 -4.83 21.37
CA LYS A 369 -17.86 -6.08 20.87
C LYS A 369 -17.24 -5.94 19.49
N ILE A 370 -17.86 -5.15 18.60
CA ILE A 370 -17.32 -4.85 17.27
C ILE A 370 -15.98 -4.12 17.40
N ILE A 371 -15.93 -3.08 18.24
CA ILE A 371 -14.70 -2.31 18.50
C ILE A 371 -13.60 -3.20 19.09
N ILE A 372 -13.91 -4.03 20.09
CA ILE A 372 -12.91 -4.90 20.76
C ILE A 372 -12.38 -5.99 19.83
N LYS A 373 -13.25 -6.62 19.03
CA LYS A 373 -12.86 -7.73 18.16
C LYS A 373 -12.26 -7.29 16.83
N ASN A 374 -12.27 -5.98 16.56
CA ASN A 374 -11.88 -5.40 15.28
C ASN A 374 -12.61 -6.03 14.07
N ILE A 375 -13.80 -6.61 14.30
CA ILE A 375 -14.73 -7.11 13.27
C ILE A 375 -15.13 -5.96 12.41
#